data_AF-A0A8T6N7H8-F1
#
_entry.id   AF-A0A8T6N7H8-F1
#
_cell.length_a   1.000
_cell.length_b   1.000
_cell.length_c   1.000
_cell.angle_alpha   90.00
_cell.angle_beta   90.00
_cell.angle_gamma   90.00
#
_symmetry.space_group_name_H-M   'P 1'
#
loop_
_entity.id
_entity.type
_entity.pdbx_description
1 polymer ?
#
loop_
_entity_poly.entity_id
_entity_poly.type
_entity_poly.pdbx_seq_one_letter_code
_entity_poly.pdbx_strand_id
1 'polypeptide(L)'
;MNTSVQSETELSSVNSILMAIGQAPINRIYNKQDGELVYINPEVAFVHSLLMEVNADVQNEGWVFNRENHYPLTPEADGCIYVPENILRMDVYENDVYRTTDL
;
A
#
# COMPACT_ATOMS: atom_id res chain seq x y z
N MET A 1 -6.29 -3.47 30.89
CA MET A 1 -5.20 -4.09 30.12
C MET A 1 -4.80 -3.09 29.06
N ASN A 2 -3.58 -2.55 29.13
CA ASN A 2 -3.07 -1.63 28.11
C ASN A 2 -2.31 -2.48 27.09
N THR A 3 -2.96 -2.89 26.01
CA THR A 3 -2.28 -3.54 24.89
C THR A 3 -1.47 -2.46 24.19
N SER A 4 -0.15 -2.41 24.43
CA SER A 4 0.74 -1.60 23.60
C SER A 4 0.63 -2.11 22.17
N VAL A 5 -0.14 -1.42 21.33
CA VAL A 5 -0.14 -1.66 19.90
C VAL A 5 1.24 -1.22 19.43
N GLN A 6 2.15 -2.17 19.25
CA GLN A 6 3.38 -1.91 18.54
C GLN A 6 2.95 -1.61 17.11
N SER A 7 3.13 -0.37 16.64
CA SER A 7 2.97 -0.08 15.22
C SER A 7 3.94 -0.99 14.48
N GLU A 8 3.41 -2.00 13.77
CA GLU A 8 4.22 -2.83 12.91
C GLU A 8 4.82 -1.91 11.85
N THR A 9 6.15 -1.80 11.89
CA THR A 9 6.91 -1.12 10.85
C THR A 9 7.22 -2.15 9.77
N GLU A 10 7.41 -1.69 8.54
CA GLU A 10 7.81 -2.57 7.42
C GLU A 10 9.02 -3.45 7.79
N LEU A 11 9.96 -2.91 8.59
CA LEU A 11 11.11 -3.65 9.09
C LEU A 11 10.72 -4.85 9.97
N SER A 12 9.70 -4.68 10.82
CA SER A 12 9.19 -5.76 11.67
C SER A 12 8.55 -6.86 10.82
N SER A 13 7.74 -6.50 9.82
CA SER A 13 7.09 -7.44 8.93
C SER A 13 8.09 -8.21 8.06
N VAL A 14 9.10 -7.52 7.51
CA VAL A 14 10.20 -8.16 6.77
C VAL A 14 10.97 -9.13 7.66
N ASN A 15 11.27 -8.74 8.90
CA ASN A 15 11.94 -9.63 9.87
C ASN A 15 11.08 -10.85 10.20
N SER A 16 9.77 -10.72 10.33
CA SER A 16 8.86 -11.86 10.53
C SER A 16 8.93 -12.87 9.38
N ILE A 17 8.96 -12.40 8.14
CA ILE A 17 9.06 -13.27 6.96
C ILE A 17 10.45 -13.95 6.90
N LEU A 18 11.52 -13.21 7.18
CA LEU A 18 12.88 -13.77 7.25
C LEU A 18 13.01 -14.84 8.34
N MET A 19 12.42 -14.61 9.51
CA MET A 19 12.39 -15.61 10.58
C MET A 19 11.62 -16.88 10.18
N ALA A 20 10.54 -16.74 9.40
CA ALA A 20 9.76 -17.88 8.92
C ALA A 20 10.57 -18.81 7.99
N ILE A 21 11.56 -18.28 7.26
CA ILE A 21 12.48 -19.05 6.41
C ILE A 21 13.81 -19.39 7.10
N GLY A 22 13.98 -19.05 8.39
CA GLY A 22 15.18 -19.33 9.17
C GLY A 22 16.36 -18.39 8.93
N GLN A 23 16.14 -17.23 8.31
CA GLN A 23 17.15 -16.18 8.13
C GLN A 23 17.27 -15.30 9.39
N ALA A 24 18.45 -14.71 9.59
CA ALA A 24 18.68 -13.81 10.71
C ALA A 24 17.94 -12.47 10.51
N PRO A 25 17.43 -11.84 11.59
CA PRO A 25 16.74 -10.56 11.49
C PRO A 25 17.71 -9.43 11.11
N ILE A 26 17.18 -8.45 10.38
CA ILE A 26 17.89 -7.25 9.92
C ILE A 26 17.45 -6.02 10.72
N ASN A 27 18.33 -5.02 10.78
CA ASN A 27 18.04 -3.76 11.47
C ASN A 27 17.62 -2.62 10.52
N ARG A 28 17.76 -2.82 9.20
CA ARG A 28 17.45 -1.83 8.14
C ARG A 28 17.12 -2.54 6.83
N ILE A 29 16.15 -2.03 6.06
CA ILE A 29 15.78 -2.56 4.72
C ILE A 29 16.65 -1.92 3.62
N TYR A 30 16.97 -0.62 3.79
CA TYR A 30 17.71 0.19 2.83
C TYR A 30 19.00 0.74 3.44
N ASN A 31 20.04 0.84 2.61
CA ASN A 31 21.21 1.66 2.85
C ASN A 31 21.15 2.88 1.95
N LYS A 32 21.56 4.04 2.49
CA LYS A 32 21.70 5.26 1.70
C LYS A 32 23.04 5.24 0.99
N GLN A 33 23.04 5.08 -0.32
CA GLN A 33 24.22 5.18 -1.17
C GLN A 33 24.00 6.33 -2.14
N ASP A 34 24.89 7.34 -2.13
CA ASP A 34 24.87 8.49 -3.05
C ASP A 34 23.53 9.24 -3.19
N GLY A 35 22.71 9.25 -2.12
CA GLY A 35 21.43 9.96 -2.09
C GLY A 35 20.22 9.09 -2.46
N GLU A 36 20.43 7.87 -2.95
CA GLU A 36 19.38 6.90 -3.26
C GLU A 36 19.27 5.82 -2.17
N LEU A 37 18.05 5.28 -2.02
CA LEU A 37 17.75 4.17 -1.10
C LEU A 37 17.96 2.85 -1.84
N VAL A 38 19.04 2.15 -1.52
CA VAL A 38 19.37 0.85 -2.14
C VAL A 38 19.14 -0.26 -1.12
N TYR A 39 18.51 -1.36 -1.56
CA TYR A 39 18.31 -2.53 -0.71
C TYR A 39 19.65 -3.12 -0.25
N ILE A 40 19.72 -3.51 1.03
CA ILE A 40 20.97 -4.06 1.60
C ILE A 40 21.34 -5.41 0.99
N ASN A 41 20.32 -6.22 0.66
CA ASN A 41 20.50 -7.56 0.14
C ASN A 41 19.38 -7.84 -0.89
N PRO A 42 19.66 -8.53 -2.01
CA PRO A 42 18.64 -8.96 -2.97
C PRO A 42 17.49 -9.76 -2.34
N GLU A 43 17.76 -10.57 -1.30
CA GLU A 43 16.71 -11.32 -0.59
C GLU A 43 15.72 -10.40 0.13
N VAL A 44 16.23 -9.31 0.72
CA VAL A 44 15.40 -8.30 1.39
C VAL A 44 14.53 -7.56 0.39
N ALA A 45 15.07 -7.26 -0.80
CA ALA A 45 14.30 -6.67 -1.89
C ALA A 45 13.14 -7.58 -2.32
N PHE A 46 13.40 -8.89 -2.45
CA PHE A 46 12.36 -9.86 -2.80
C PHE A 46 11.28 -9.97 -1.73
N VAL A 47 11.65 -10.09 -0.46
CA VAL A 47 10.70 -10.16 0.67
C VAL A 47 9.87 -8.88 0.77
N HIS A 48 10.48 -7.71 0.60
CA HIS A 48 9.79 -6.43 0.63
C HIS A 48 8.77 -6.29 -0.52
N SER A 49 9.14 -6.68 -1.74
CA SER A 49 8.22 -6.69 -2.87
C SER A 49 7.03 -7.64 -2.65
N LEU A 50 7.28 -8.84 -2.12
CA LEU A 50 6.22 -9.79 -1.79
C LEU A 50 5.28 -9.24 -0.71
N LEU A 51 5.83 -8.59 0.31
CA LEU A 51 5.03 -7.93 1.34
C LEU A 51 4.13 -6.84 0.73
N MET A 52 4.65 -6.03 -0.19
CA MET A 52 3.89 -4.98 -0.87
C MET A 52 2.79 -5.56 -1.77
N GLU A 53 3.07 -6.64 -2.49
CA GLU A 53 2.09 -7.35 -3.33
C GLU A 53 0.93 -7.89 -2.49
N VAL A 54 1.23 -8.65 -1.43
CA VAL A 54 0.20 -9.20 -0.53
C VAL A 54 -0.57 -8.08 0.17
N ASN A 55 0.09 -6.99 0.55
CA ASN A 55 -0.58 -5.84 1.15
C ASN A 55 -1.57 -5.19 0.18
N ALA A 56 -1.19 -5.01 -1.09
CA ALA A 56 -2.09 -4.50 -2.12
C ALA A 56 -3.27 -5.46 -2.36
N ASP A 57 -3.02 -6.77 -2.45
CA ASP A 57 -4.06 -7.78 -2.66
C ASP A 57 -5.09 -7.81 -1.53
N VAL A 58 -4.64 -7.84 -0.28
CA VAL A 58 -5.53 -7.85 0.90
C VAL A 58 -6.35 -6.56 0.97
N GLN A 59 -5.73 -5.42 0.66
CA GLN A 59 -6.42 -4.13 0.63
C GLN A 59 -7.44 -4.03 -0.51
N ASN A 60 -7.18 -4.70 -1.64
CA ASN A 60 -8.05 -4.72 -2.81
C ASN A 60 -9.38 -5.49 -2.56
N GLU A 61 -9.44 -6.34 -1.53
CA GLU A 61 -10.69 -6.98 -1.10
C GLU A 61 -11.74 -5.97 -0.61
N GLY A 62 -11.31 -4.78 -0.16
CA GLY A 62 -12.20 -3.69 0.23
C GLY A 62 -12.78 -3.88 1.63
N TRP A 63 -11.98 -3.60 2.65
CA TRP A 63 -12.40 -3.66 4.06
C TRP A 63 -13.09 -2.38 4.52
N VAL A 64 -13.88 -2.46 5.60
CA VAL A 64 -14.60 -1.31 6.19
C VAL A 64 -13.65 -0.16 6.55
N PHE A 65 -12.41 -0.45 6.95
CA PHE A 65 -11.42 0.56 7.31
C PHE A 65 -10.66 1.15 6.12
N ASN A 66 -10.67 0.48 4.96
CA ASN A 66 -9.92 0.87 3.76
C ASN A 66 -10.84 1.29 2.60
N ARG A 67 -12.12 1.51 2.88
CA ARG A 67 -13.10 1.96 1.89
C ARG A 67 -13.72 3.27 2.36
N GLU A 68 -13.47 4.34 1.61
CA GLU A 68 -14.12 5.62 1.83
C GLU A 68 -15.31 5.76 0.88
N ASN A 69 -16.51 5.84 1.45
CA ASN A 69 -17.72 6.10 0.68
C ASN A 69 -17.92 7.63 0.58
N HIS A 70 -18.36 8.12 -0.59
CA HIS A 70 -18.65 9.55 -0.83
C HIS A 70 -17.43 10.48 -0.70
N TYR A 71 -16.27 10.05 -1.16
CA TYR A 71 -15.09 10.92 -1.20
C TYR A 71 -15.28 12.05 -2.23
N PRO A 72 -15.24 13.34 -1.84
CA PRO A 72 -15.50 14.44 -2.76
C PRO A 72 -14.30 14.67 -3.69
N LEU A 73 -14.45 14.28 -4.96
CA LEU A 73 -13.48 14.61 -6.00
C LEU A 73 -13.99 15.82 -6.78
N THR A 74 -13.31 16.96 -6.61
CA THR A 74 -13.61 18.16 -7.38
C THR A 74 -12.82 18.15 -8.69
N PRO A 75 -13.47 18.33 -9.85
CA PRO A 75 -12.75 18.44 -11.12
C PRO A 75 -11.85 19.67 -11.11
N GLU A 76 -10.66 19.54 -11.70
CA GLU A 76 -9.75 20.66 -11.88
C GLU A 76 -10.22 21.57 -13.03
N ALA A 77 -9.55 22.70 -13.27
CA ALA A 77 -9.92 23.68 -14.29
C ALA A 77 -10.06 23.10 -15.71
N ASP A 78 -9.42 21.96 -15.98
CA ASP A 78 -9.46 21.24 -17.25
C ASP A 78 -10.66 20.27 -17.36
N GLY A 79 -11.50 20.17 -16.34
CA GLY A 79 -12.66 19.27 -16.31
C GLY A 79 -12.32 17.80 -16.05
N CYS A 80 -11.04 17.47 -15.85
CA CYS A 80 -10.58 16.14 -15.51
C CYS A 80 -10.61 15.90 -13.99
N ILE A 81 -10.90 14.66 -13.60
CA ILE A 81 -10.73 14.18 -12.23
C ILE A 81 -9.43 13.38 -12.21
N TYR A 82 -8.41 13.87 -11.52
CA TYR A 82 -7.17 13.14 -11.33
C TYR A 82 -7.36 12.09 -10.25
N VAL A 83 -7.18 10.82 -10.62
CA VAL A 83 -7.14 9.71 -9.67
C VAL A 83 -5.78 9.73 -8.98
N PRO A 84 -5.70 9.98 -7.66
CA PRO A 84 -4.43 9.94 -6.96
C PRO A 84 -3.87 8.52 -6.90
N GLU A 85 -2.54 8.38 -6.93
CA GLU A 85 -1.82 7.11 -7.01
C GLU A 85 -2.04 6.19 -5.79
N ASN A 86 -2.61 6.73 -4.70
CA ASN A 86 -2.95 5.98 -3.50
C ASN A 86 -4.32 5.27 -3.58
N ILE A 87 -5.08 5.44 -4.66
CA ILE A 87 -6.35 4.74 -4.84
C ILE A 87 -6.09 3.39 -5.52
N LEU A 88 -6.40 2.31 -4.80
CA LEU A 88 -6.34 0.94 -5.34
C LEU A 88 -7.52 0.64 -6.27
N ARG A 89 -8.71 1.12 -5.91
CA ARG A 89 -9.94 0.94 -6.70
C ARG A 89 -10.90 2.10 -6.44
N MET A 90 -11.48 2.63 -7.51
CA MET A 90 -12.55 3.62 -7.47
C MET A 90 -13.83 3.01 -8.04
N ASP A 91 -14.94 3.17 -7.34
CA ASP A 91 -16.27 2.75 -7.79
C ASP A 91 -17.24 3.93 -7.70
N VAL A 92 -18.16 4.03 -8.64
CA VAL A 92 -19.14 5.13 -8.68
C VAL A 92 -20.29 4.82 -7.73
N TYR A 93 -20.63 5.76 -6.86
CA TYR A 93 -21.73 5.63 -5.90
C TYR A 93 -22.95 6.47 -6.35
N GLU A 94 -24.15 5.89 -6.21
CA GLU A 94 -25.53 6.38 -6.47
C GLU A 94 -25.79 7.57 -7.42
N ASN A 95 -26.69 7.31 -8.39
CA ASN A 95 -27.40 8.25 -9.28
C ASN A 95 -26.65 8.95 -10.42
N ASP A 96 -25.34 8.78 -10.59
CA ASP A 96 -24.65 9.10 -11.85
C ASP A 96 -24.77 7.96 -12.88
N VAL A 97 -26.00 7.46 -13.09
CA VAL A 97 -26.36 6.55 -14.19
C VAL A 97 -26.59 7.36 -15.48
N TYR A 98 -25.72 8.31 -15.78
CA TYR A 98 -25.55 8.79 -17.15
C TYR A 98 -24.35 8.05 -17.73
N ARG A 99 -24.60 6.80 -18.16
CA ARG A 99 -23.67 6.06 -19.01
C ARG A 99 -23.60 6.76 -20.38
N THR A 100 -22.79 7.81 -20.50
CA THR A 100 -22.46 8.38 -21.81
C THR A 100 -21.10 7.92 -22.33
N THR A 101 -20.30 7.23 -21.52
CA THR A 101 -19.02 6.67 -21.96
C THR A 101 -18.72 5.38 -21.20
N ASP A 102 -18.42 4.31 -21.94
CA ASP A 102 -17.89 3.07 -21.40
C ASP A 102 -16.43 3.28 -20.95
N LEU A 103 -16.12 2.85 -19.72
CA LEU A 103 -14.76 2.74 -19.20
C LEU A 103 -14.09 1.46 -19.70
#